data_AF-A0A0G1XQL0-F1
#
_entry.id   AF-A0A0G1XQL0-F1
#
_cell.length_a   1.000
_cell.length_b   1.000
_cell.length_c   1.000
_cell.angle_alpha   90.00
_cell.angle_beta   90.00
_cell.angle_gamma   90.00
#
_symmetry.space_group_name_H-M   'P 1'
#
loop_
_entity.id
_entity.type
_entity.pdbx_description
1 polymer ?
#
loop_
_entity_poly.entity_id
_entity_poly.type
_entity_poly.pdbx_seq_one_letter_code
_entity_poly.pdbx_strand_id
1 'polypeptide(L)'
;MPEQPTPEGLRPPEQTPVDTRKRRVDALSEKMETLFEGEHNRELRERIERSFLVPQWGEYHNEGIFMDSHLALILNQIDVVAAGEVPEGISPETLRSMQKALTRNREGVERYVFLHDISKADCLTLKFDSVEAARNAGLEDAQSDEVPVSWNQYQAMLRMDANGQKAVEGDEEAFRRWATTKQLTGVSYYHPDQKHGDAGSKSLREQGVDVDATMLVAIERHEDAYQFQKIDAERYLMLYAQINQEGRDYALLASYVDTAASLRPDGNPDLTNFQALAASKEKAELVPRLLVALGTDSSETDEALRIFVQNRVDRKNNPREPLTRLFKSVADGKLDTSKFSKFMESLFFESDAVGTEALQELLSRIANECALASYDREKLAKGVVALVDDTFSQDDANNLVELVMTDPDAVGKTFGRKLGRKMRQLQEILEAAKA
;
A
#
# COMPACT_ATOMS: atom_id res chain seq x y z
N MET A 1 -35.57 23.10 29.72
CA MET A 1 -34.18 22.83 29.30
C MET A 1 -33.82 23.87 28.26
N PRO A 2 -32.62 24.48 28.31
CA PRO A 2 -32.25 25.50 27.33
C PRO A 2 -32.10 24.85 25.95
N GLU A 3 -32.64 25.51 24.93
CA GLU A 3 -32.50 25.13 23.53
C GLU A 3 -31.02 25.11 23.14
N GLN A 4 -30.57 24.01 22.54
CA GLN A 4 -29.21 23.94 21.97
C GLN A 4 -29.15 24.86 20.74
N PRO A 5 -28.06 25.61 20.56
CA PRO A 5 -27.88 26.41 19.36
C PRO A 5 -27.77 25.48 18.15
N THR A 6 -28.54 25.77 17.11
CA THR A 6 -28.37 25.16 15.79
C THR A 6 -26.95 25.41 15.30
N PRO A 7 -26.27 24.40 14.69
CA PRO A 7 -24.96 24.60 14.10
C PRO A 7 -25.06 25.71 13.06
N GLU A 8 -24.26 26.77 13.21
CA GLU A 8 -24.09 27.77 12.17
C GLU A 8 -23.65 27.03 10.91
N GLY A 9 -24.54 27.02 9.91
CA GLY A 9 -24.26 26.44 8.62
C GLY A 9 -22.97 27.06 8.07
N LEU A 10 -22.04 26.19 7.70
CA LEU A 10 -20.86 26.53 6.91
C LEU A 10 -21.27 27.51 5.83
N ARG A 11 -20.80 28.76 5.93
CA ARG A 11 -20.92 29.71 4.82
C ARG A 11 -20.27 29.03 3.61
N PRO A 12 -20.94 28.98 2.44
CA PRO A 12 -20.29 28.49 1.25
C PRO A 12 -19.03 29.35 1.03
N PRO A 13 -17.87 28.72 0.76
CA PRO A 13 -16.65 29.47 0.51
C PRO A 13 -16.91 30.50 -0.60
N GLU A 14 -16.34 31.70 -0.44
CA GLU A 14 -16.29 32.71 -1.50
C GLU A 14 -15.90 32.02 -2.80
N GLN A 15 -16.70 32.26 -3.86
CA GLN A 15 -16.49 31.63 -5.16
C GLN A 15 -15.07 31.91 -5.62
N THR A 16 -14.21 30.90 -5.51
CA THR A 16 -12.86 30.91 -6.04
C THR A 16 -12.94 31.35 -7.50
N PRO A 17 -12.08 32.27 -7.95
CA PRO A 17 -12.05 32.69 -9.34
C PRO A 17 -12.08 31.47 -10.26
N VAL A 18 -12.96 31.45 -11.28
CA VAL A 18 -13.10 30.32 -12.22
C VAL A 18 -11.71 29.84 -12.64
N ASP A 19 -11.41 28.60 -12.29
CA ASP A 19 -10.17 27.94 -12.64
C ASP A 19 -10.17 27.70 -14.16
N THR A 20 -9.26 28.36 -14.87
CA THR A 20 -9.13 28.19 -16.32
C THR A 20 -7.80 27.52 -16.61
N ARG A 21 -7.77 26.66 -17.63
CA ARG A 21 -6.55 25.97 -18.06
C ARG A 21 -5.37 26.90 -18.25
N LYS A 22 -5.59 28.07 -18.87
CA LYS A 22 -4.54 29.09 -19.05
C LYS A 22 -3.92 29.48 -17.71
N ARG A 23 -4.74 29.79 -16.69
CA ARG A 23 -4.23 30.19 -15.37
C ARG A 23 -3.50 29.05 -14.67
N ARG A 24 -3.98 27.81 -14.79
CA ARG A 24 -3.26 26.63 -14.27
C ARG A 24 -1.90 26.47 -14.92
N VAL A 25 -1.85 26.49 -16.24
CA VAL A 25 -0.59 26.34 -17.00
C VAL A 25 0.37 27.47 -16.69
N ASP A 26 -0.10 28.73 -16.63
CA ASP A 26 0.74 29.88 -16.26
C ASP A 26 1.35 29.69 -14.85
N ALA A 27 0.54 29.28 -13.86
CA ALA A 27 1.00 29.04 -12.48
C ALA A 27 1.95 27.84 -12.37
N LEU A 28 1.68 26.74 -13.08
CA LEU A 28 2.55 25.57 -13.13
C LEU A 28 3.89 25.89 -13.80
N SER A 29 3.87 26.68 -14.88
CA SER A 29 5.08 27.09 -15.60
C SER A 29 5.95 28.01 -14.75
N GLU A 30 5.36 28.98 -14.05
CA GLU A 30 6.09 29.85 -13.10
C GLU A 30 6.75 29.03 -11.98
N LYS A 31 6.02 28.08 -11.41
CA LYS A 31 6.55 27.18 -10.38
C LYS A 31 7.65 26.27 -10.92
N MET A 32 7.48 25.70 -12.12
CA MET A 32 8.49 24.88 -12.78
C MET A 32 9.78 25.67 -13.03
N GLU A 33 9.69 26.88 -13.57
CA GLU A 33 10.86 27.74 -13.82
C GLU A 33 11.63 28.05 -12.53
N THR A 34 10.90 28.22 -11.41
CA THR A 34 11.51 28.42 -10.09
C THR A 34 12.21 27.16 -9.57
N LEU A 35 11.56 25.99 -9.68
CA LEU A 35 12.06 24.73 -9.12
C LEU A 35 13.17 24.07 -9.93
N PHE A 36 13.25 24.38 -11.22
CA PHE A 36 14.20 23.79 -12.16
C PHE A 36 15.02 24.88 -12.84
N GLU A 37 15.53 25.85 -12.08
CA GLU A 37 16.25 27.00 -12.62
C GLU A 37 17.57 26.62 -13.35
N GLY A 38 18.06 27.57 -14.15
CA GLY A 38 19.35 27.46 -14.84
C GLY A 38 19.32 26.75 -16.20
N GLU A 39 20.35 27.01 -17.01
CA GLU A 39 20.41 26.54 -18.40
C GLU A 39 20.56 25.01 -18.52
N HIS A 40 21.21 24.38 -17.54
CA HIS A 40 21.41 22.93 -17.51
C HIS A 40 20.10 22.14 -17.40
N ASN A 41 19.02 22.75 -16.90
CA ASN A 41 17.70 22.15 -16.78
C ASN A 41 16.76 22.48 -17.97
N ARG A 42 17.20 23.22 -18.99
CA ARG A 42 16.32 23.65 -20.10
C ARG A 42 15.61 22.48 -20.76
N GLU A 43 16.33 21.42 -21.12
CA GLU A 43 15.75 20.24 -21.77
C GLU A 43 14.73 19.53 -20.86
N LEU A 44 14.99 19.51 -19.55
CA LEU A 44 14.05 18.95 -18.58
C LEU A 44 12.78 19.80 -18.49
N ARG A 45 12.90 21.13 -18.43
CA ARG A 45 11.75 22.05 -18.42
C ARG A 45 10.89 21.87 -19.67
N GLU A 46 11.49 21.77 -20.86
CA GLU A 46 10.76 21.49 -22.10
C GLU A 46 9.98 20.16 -22.03
N ARG A 47 10.55 19.12 -21.41
CA ARG A 47 9.85 17.84 -21.20
C ARG A 47 8.71 17.95 -20.17
N ILE A 48 8.91 18.73 -19.10
CA ILE A 48 7.88 19.00 -18.10
C ILE A 48 6.73 19.78 -18.73
N GLU A 49 7.01 20.85 -19.48
CA GLU A 49 5.99 21.62 -20.19
C GLU A 49 5.20 20.74 -21.17
N ARG A 50 5.88 19.86 -21.89
CA ARG A 50 5.22 18.86 -22.76
C ARG A 50 4.28 17.96 -21.96
N SER A 51 4.65 17.60 -20.73
CA SER A 51 3.80 16.74 -19.88
C SER A 51 2.45 17.38 -19.57
N PHE A 52 2.36 18.72 -19.50
CA PHE A 52 1.11 19.45 -19.29
C PHE A 52 0.05 19.20 -20.38
N LEU A 53 0.48 18.69 -21.53
CA LEU A 53 -0.38 18.41 -22.69
C LEU A 53 -0.78 16.94 -22.79
N VAL A 54 -0.29 16.08 -21.90
CA VAL A 54 -0.61 14.66 -21.88
C VAL A 54 -2.10 14.47 -21.54
N PRO A 55 -2.88 13.77 -22.38
CA PRO A 55 -4.33 13.70 -22.22
C PRO A 55 -4.77 12.67 -21.17
N GLN A 56 -5.40 13.14 -20.10
CA GLN A 56 -6.08 12.33 -19.07
C GLN A 56 -7.55 12.12 -19.49
N TRP A 57 -7.85 10.98 -20.13
CA TRP A 57 -9.20 10.64 -20.58
C TRP A 57 -9.59 9.24 -20.14
N GLY A 58 -10.78 9.07 -19.58
CA GLY A 58 -11.30 7.78 -19.12
C GLY A 58 -12.09 7.91 -17.82
N GLU A 59 -12.56 6.77 -17.30
CA GLU A 59 -13.42 6.70 -16.10
C GLU A 59 -12.78 7.33 -14.85
N TYR A 60 -11.45 7.24 -14.74
CA TYR A 60 -10.68 7.65 -13.55
C TYR A 60 -9.95 9.00 -13.72
N HIS A 61 -10.28 9.78 -14.75
CA HIS A 61 -9.62 11.05 -15.08
C HIS A 61 -10.63 12.21 -15.11
N ASN A 62 -11.27 12.48 -13.97
CA ASN A 62 -12.29 13.54 -13.87
C ASN A 62 -11.73 14.88 -13.33
N GLU A 63 -10.44 14.94 -13.03
CA GLU A 63 -9.71 16.15 -12.65
C GLU A 63 -9.58 17.18 -13.79
N GLY A 64 -9.59 16.71 -15.03
CA GLY A 64 -9.44 17.53 -16.23
C GLY A 64 -8.93 16.70 -17.39
N ILE A 65 -8.91 17.29 -18.58
CA ILE A 65 -8.54 16.57 -19.82
C ILE A 65 -7.04 16.37 -19.95
N PHE A 66 -6.25 17.23 -19.33
CA PHE A 66 -4.81 17.22 -19.50
C PHE A 66 -4.13 17.16 -18.14
N MET A 67 -2.88 16.70 -18.16
CA MET A 67 -2.08 16.49 -16.95
C MET A 67 -1.94 17.75 -16.10
N ASP A 68 -2.04 18.95 -16.68
CA ASP A 68 -2.00 20.21 -15.93
C ASP A 68 -3.04 20.27 -14.78
N SER A 69 -4.23 19.71 -14.98
CA SER A 69 -5.23 19.61 -13.91
C SER A 69 -4.78 18.71 -12.77
N HIS A 70 -4.23 17.53 -13.11
CA HIS A 70 -3.77 16.56 -12.13
C HIS A 70 -2.59 17.09 -11.32
N LEU A 71 -1.60 17.72 -11.97
CA LEU A 71 -0.45 18.34 -11.30
C LEU A 71 -0.88 19.46 -10.34
N ALA A 72 -1.82 20.30 -10.76
CA ALA A 72 -2.37 21.35 -9.91
C ALA A 72 -3.09 20.78 -8.68
N LEU A 73 -3.84 19.69 -8.85
CA LEU A 73 -4.48 19.01 -7.72
C LEU A 73 -3.46 18.38 -6.78
N ILE A 74 -2.40 17.74 -7.27
CA ILE A 74 -1.33 17.21 -6.42
C ILE A 74 -0.73 18.33 -5.55
N LEU A 75 -0.43 19.50 -6.13
CA LEU A 75 0.08 20.65 -5.37
C LEU A 75 -0.89 21.08 -4.26
N ASN A 76 -2.19 21.09 -4.54
CA ASN A 76 -3.20 21.36 -3.51
C ASN A 76 -3.22 20.27 -2.43
N GLN A 77 -3.10 18.99 -2.81
CA GLN A 77 -3.08 17.88 -1.84
C GLN A 77 -1.85 17.92 -0.93
N ILE A 78 -0.71 18.40 -1.43
CA ILE A 78 0.47 18.66 -0.60
C ILE A 78 0.14 19.66 0.52
N ASP A 79 -0.62 20.72 0.22
CA ASP A 79 -1.03 21.72 1.21
C ASP A 79 -2.08 21.15 2.19
N VAL A 80 -3.01 20.32 1.71
CA VAL A 80 -3.97 19.59 2.57
C VAL A 80 -3.23 18.71 3.59
N VAL A 81 -2.21 17.95 3.15
CA VAL A 81 -1.38 17.15 4.05
C VAL A 81 -0.60 18.03 5.03
N ALA A 82 -0.05 19.15 4.56
CA ALA A 82 0.67 20.11 5.40
C ALA A 82 -0.22 20.65 6.53
N ALA A 83 -1.47 20.96 6.21
CA ALA A 83 -2.47 21.44 7.16
C ALA A 83 -3.00 20.33 8.10
N GLY A 84 -2.78 19.06 7.74
CA GLY A 84 -3.32 17.91 8.48
C GLY A 84 -4.80 17.63 8.17
N GLU A 85 -5.31 18.15 7.05
CA GLU A 85 -6.71 18.12 6.65
C GLU A 85 -7.04 16.90 5.77
N VAL A 86 -6.40 15.76 6.03
CA VAL A 86 -6.62 14.53 5.26
C VAL A 86 -7.99 13.90 5.58
N PRO A 87 -8.64 13.20 4.62
CA PRO A 87 -9.94 12.58 4.83
C PRO A 87 -9.97 11.53 5.95
N GLU A 88 -11.17 11.26 6.46
CA GLU A 88 -11.43 10.17 7.41
C GLU A 88 -10.99 8.83 6.80
N GLY A 89 -10.28 8.02 7.60
CA GLY A 89 -9.70 6.74 7.18
C GLY A 89 -8.18 6.76 6.97
N ILE A 90 -7.55 7.93 6.95
CA ILE A 90 -6.09 8.03 7.08
C ILE A 90 -5.73 8.09 8.57
N SER A 91 -4.92 7.14 9.04
CA SER A 91 -4.52 7.10 10.46
C SER A 91 -3.61 8.29 10.84
N PRO A 92 -3.58 8.69 12.11
CA PRO A 92 -2.62 9.68 12.60
C PRO A 92 -1.15 9.29 12.34
N GLU A 93 -0.81 8.01 12.42
CA GLU A 93 0.52 7.47 12.15
C GLU A 93 0.92 7.66 10.69
N THR A 94 0.00 7.37 9.77
CA THR A 94 0.19 7.56 8.33
C THR A 94 0.31 9.05 8.00
N LEU A 95 -0.57 9.89 8.54
CA LEU A 95 -0.48 11.34 8.38
C LEU A 95 0.87 11.90 8.87
N ARG A 96 1.33 11.48 10.06
CA ARG A 96 2.64 11.89 10.59
C ARG A 96 3.79 11.47 9.68
N SER A 97 3.71 10.29 9.06
CA SER A 97 4.74 9.83 8.11
C SER A 97 4.79 10.72 6.87
N MET A 98 3.62 11.06 6.31
CA MET A 98 3.51 11.96 5.15
C MET A 98 3.99 13.39 5.47
N GLN A 99 3.55 13.96 6.60
CA GLN A 99 3.99 15.29 7.05
C GLN A 99 5.49 15.37 7.33
N LYS A 100 6.09 14.27 7.82
CA LYS A 100 7.54 14.17 8.02
C LYS A 100 8.31 14.18 6.70
N ALA A 101 7.82 13.48 5.67
CA ALA A 101 8.42 13.58 4.33
C ALA A 101 8.34 15.02 3.79
N LEU A 102 7.18 15.66 3.93
CA LEU A 102 6.96 17.03 3.47
C LEU A 102 7.83 18.07 4.20
N THR A 103 7.93 17.98 5.53
CA THR A 103 8.70 18.95 6.34
C THR A 103 10.20 18.85 6.08
N ARG A 104 10.70 17.67 5.71
CA ARG A 104 12.13 17.46 5.44
C ARG A 104 12.59 18.10 4.14
N ASN A 105 11.80 17.98 3.08
CA ASN A 105 12.17 18.48 1.76
C ASN A 105 10.94 18.87 0.94
N ARG A 106 10.26 19.94 1.34
CA ARG A 106 9.06 20.42 0.64
C ARG A 106 9.33 20.75 -0.83
N GLU A 107 10.42 21.45 -1.12
CA GLU A 107 10.81 21.77 -2.49
C GLU A 107 11.01 20.51 -3.33
N GLY A 108 11.65 19.49 -2.77
CA GLY A 108 11.74 18.18 -3.41
C GLY A 108 10.38 17.58 -3.71
N VAL A 109 9.42 17.64 -2.78
CA VAL A 109 8.06 17.11 -3.00
C VAL A 109 7.37 17.88 -4.13
N GLU A 110 7.55 19.19 -4.18
CA GLU A 110 7.03 20.01 -5.28
C GLU A 110 7.72 19.68 -6.62
N ARG A 111 9.02 19.39 -6.64
CA ARG A 111 9.74 18.88 -7.82
C ARG A 111 9.22 17.51 -8.26
N TYR A 112 8.94 16.60 -7.31
CA TYR A 112 8.34 15.30 -7.60
C TYR A 112 7.04 15.44 -8.41
N VAL A 113 6.20 16.44 -8.12
CA VAL A 113 4.95 16.68 -8.87
C VAL A 113 5.23 16.78 -10.36
N PHE A 114 6.25 17.52 -10.78
CA PHE A 114 6.58 17.70 -12.19
C PHE A 114 7.31 16.50 -12.82
N LEU A 115 7.81 15.56 -12.01
CA LEU A 115 8.69 14.49 -12.48
C LEU A 115 8.07 13.08 -12.45
N HIS A 116 7.12 12.82 -11.55
CA HIS A 116 6.61 11.45 -11.32
C HIS A 116 6.03 10.78 -12.56
N ASP A 117 5.44 11.57 -13.44
CA ASP A 117 4.75 11.13 -14.64
C ASP A 117 5.36 11.69 -15.94
N ILE A 118 6.61 12.17 -15.88
CA ILE A 118 7.29 12.80 -17.02
C ILE A 118 7.36 11.91 -18.28
N SER A 119 7.30 10.59 -18.09
CA SER A 119 7.33 9.58 -19.15
C SER A 119 5.95 9.11 -19.63
N LYS A 120 4.83 9.62 -19.11
CA LYS A 120 3.49 9.28 -19.62
C LYS A 120 3.34 9.61 -21.12
N ALA A 121 3.93 10.71 -21.58
CA ALA A 121 3.96 11.09 -23.00
C ALA A 121 4.67 10.05 -23.89
N ASP A 122 5.63 9.32 -23.31
CA ASP A 122 6.41 8.29 -24.01
C ASP A 122 5.73 6.90 -23.92
N CYS A 123 4.66 6.77 -23.12
CA CYS A 123 3.96 5.52 -22.81
C CYS A 123 2.47 5.52 -23.21
N LEU A 124 2.08 6.29 -24.22
CA LEU A 124 0.67 6.47 -24.57
C LEU A 124 0.06 5.22 -25.21
N THR A 125 -1.08 4.77 -24.66
CA THR A 125 -1.97 3.78 -25.26
C THR A 125 -3.38 4.35 -25.34
N LEU A 126 -3.94 4.41 -26.54
CA LEU A 126 -5.30 4.90 -26.78
C LEU A 126 -6.29 3.71 -26.78
N LYS A 127 -7.40 3.85 -26.05
CA LYS A 127 -8.48 2.85 -26.00
C LYS A 127 -9.69 3.36 -26.75
N PHE A 128 -10.17 2.56 -27.70
CA PHE A 128 -11.34 2.86 -28.55
C PHE A 128 -12.49 1.90 -28.25
N ASP A 129 -13.71 2.26 -28.68
CA ASP A 129 -14.88 1.36 -28.58
C ASP A 129 -14.74 0.09 -29.44
N SER A 130 -13.90 0.13 -30.49
CA SER A 130 -13.65 -1.01 -31.38
C SER A 130 -12.37 -0.84 -32.21
N VAL A 131 -11.89 -1.93 -32.80
CA VAL A 131 -10.80 -1.91 -33.81
C VAL A 131 -11.17 -1.02 -35.01
N GLU A 132 -12.43 -1.01 -35.43
CA GLU A 132 -12.89 -0.16 -36.53
C GLU A 132 -12.83 1.33 -36.16
N ALA A 133 -13.20 1.68 -34.93
CA ALA A 133 -13.04 3.04 -34.40
C ALA A 133 -11.57 3.47 -34.38
N ALA A 134 -10.66 2.62 -33.93
CA ALA A 134 -9.21 2.89 -33.97
C ALA A 134 -8.72 3.16 -35.40
N ARG A 135 -9.12 2.33 -36.38
CA ARG A 135 -8.81 2.55 -37.80
C ARG A 135 -9.37 3.87 -38.33
N ASN A 136 -10.63 4.18 -38.00
CA ASN A 136 -11.29 5.46 -38.35
C ASN A 136 -10.65 6.68 -37.67
N ALA A 137 -9.89 6.49 -36.59
CA ALA A 137 -9.10 7.52 -35.93
C ALA A 137 -7.74 7.76 -36.62
N GLY A 138 -7.39 6.98 -37.65
CA GLY A 138 -6.14 7.11 -38.42
C GLY A 138 -5.08 6.07 -38.09
N LEU A 139 -5.45 5.00 -37.36
CA LEU A 139 -4.57 3.87 -37.03
C LEU A 139 -4.93 2.66 -37.92
N GLU A 140 -4.69 2.78 -39.23
CA GLU A 140 -5.16 1.83 -40.26
C GLU A 140 -4.72 0.37 -39.98
N ASP A 141 -3.52 0.19 -39.43
CA ASP A 141 -2.96 -1.12 -39.12
C ASP A 141 -3.41 -1.72 -37.78
N ALA A 142 -4.29 -1.04 -37.03
CA ALA A 142 -4.74 -1.50 -35.72
C ALA A 142 -5.34 -2.91 -35.77
N GLN A 143 -4.87 -3.75 -34.85
CA GLN A 143 -5.33 -5.14 -34.65
C GLN A 143 -6.10 -5.31 -33.33
N SER A 144 -6.04 -4.30 -32.46
CA SER A 144 -6.72 -4.21 -31.17
C SER A 144 -7.40 -2.84 -31.03
N ASP A 145 -8.34 -2.76 -30.10
CA ASP A 145 -9.01 -1.53 -29.65
C ASP A 145 -8.16 -0.72 -28.66
N GLU A 146 -7.16 -1.35 -28.03
CA GLU A 146 -6.09 -0.69 -27.29
C GLU A 146 -4.83 -0.58 -28.16
N VAL A 147 -4.45 0.63 -28.56
CA VAL A 147 -3.35 0.87 -29.51
C VAL A 147 -2.26 1.75 -28.88
N PRO A 148 -1.04 1.19 -28.68
CA PRO A 148 0.15 1.97 -28.37
C PRO A 148 0.44 3.01 -29.46
N VAL A 149 0.67 4.26 -29.07
CA VAL A 149 1.03 5.34 -30.00
C VAL A 149 2.20 6.15 -29.46
N SER A 150 3.11 6.56 -30.34
CA SER A 150 4.10 7.57 -30.00
C SER A 150 3.46 8.95 -29.85
N TRP A 151 4.12 9.85 -29.11
CA TRP A 151 3.71 11.25 -28.99
C TRP A 151 3.47 11.93 -30.35
N ASN A 152 4.37 11.71 -31.32
CA ASN A 152 4.23 12.28 -32.66
C ASN A 152 3.03 11.71 -33.43
N GLN A 153 2.72 10.42 -33.26
CA GLN A 153 1.52 9.82 -33.84
C GLN A 153 0.26 10.43 -33.21
N TYR A 154 0.23 10.53 -31.88
CA TYR A 154 -0.86 11.18 -31.16
C TYR A 154 -1.11 12.62 -31.65
N GLN A 155 -0.06 13.46 -31.69
CA GLN A 155 -0.17 14.83 -32.21
C GLN A 155 -0.64 14.85 -33.68
N ALA A 156 -0.16 13.92 -34.49
CA ALA A 156 -0.58 13.79 -35.88
C ALA A 156 -2.04 13.33 -36.04
N MET A 157 -2.68 12.76 -35.02
CA MET A 157 -4.10 12.36 -35.02
C MET A 157 -5.06 13.49 -34.64
N LEU A 158 -4.59 14.52 -33.91
CA LEU A 158 -5.37 15.70 -33.49
C LEU A 158 -5.65 16.71 -34.64
N ARG A 159 -5.83 16.22 -35.88
CA ARG A 159 -5.97 17.07 -37.08
C ARG A 159 -7.30 17.85 -37.12
N MET A 160 -7.32 18.81 -38.04
CA MET A 160 -8.36 19.83 -38.22
C MET A 160 -9.80 19.30 -38.17
N ASP A 161 -10.65 20.04 -37.47
CA ASP A 161 -12.09 19.89 -37.49
C ASP A 161 -12.69 20.26 -38.87
N ALA A 162 -13.99 20.08 -39.00
CA ALA A 162 -14.73 20.33 -40.24
C ALA A 162 -14.68 21.80 -40.72
N ASN A 163 -14.22 22.74 -39.89
CA ASN A 163 -14.03 24.15 -40.23
C ASN A 163 -12.58 24.50 -40.59
N GLY A 164 -11.67 23.52 -40.63
CA GLY A 164 -10.25 23.75 -40.85
C GLY A 164 -9.52 24.27 -39.61
N GLN A 165 -10.14 24.24 -38.42
CA GLN A 165 -9.47 24.58 -37.16
C GLN A 165 -8.86 23.31 -36.57
N LYS A 166 -7.56 23.31 -36.30
CA LYS A 166 -6.92 22.20 -35.56
C LYS A 166 -7.69 21.96 -34.25
N ALA A 167 -7.80 20.71 -33.79
CA ALA A 167 -7.88 20.55 -32.34
C ALA A 167 -6.58 21.15 -31.81
N VAL A 168 -6.66 22.39 -31.32
CA VAL A 168 -5.47 23.10 -30.89
C VAL A 168 -4.94 22.30 -29.71
N GLU A 169 -3.66 21.95 -29.75
CA GLU A 169 -3.01 21.23 -28.66
C GLU A 169 -3.27 22.01 -27.36
N GLY A 170 -3.88 21.33 -26.38
CA GLY A 170 -4.31 21.97 -25.14
C GLY A 170 -5.68 22.68 -25.15
N ASP A 171 -6.46 22.61 -26.23
CA ASP A 171 -7.87 23.01 -26.23
C ASP A 171 -8.72 21.84 -25.71
N GLU A 172 -9.23 22.02 -24.48
CA GLU A 172 -10.01 21.01 -23.80
C GLU A 172 -11.28 20.62 -24.57
N GLU A 173 -12.05 21.61 -25.04
CA GLU A 173 -13.30 21.33 -25.74
C GLU A 173 -13.06 20.65 -27.09
N ALA A 174 -12.03 21.10 -27.81
CA ALA A 174 -11.66 20.47 -29.07
C ALA A 174 -11.24 19.02 -28.88
N PHE A 175 -10.47 18.71 -27.83
CA PHE A 175 -10.13 17.34 -27.48
C PHE A 175 -11.37 16.51 -27.12
N ARG A 176 -12.31 17.01 -26.30
CA ARG A 176 -13.55 16.27 -25.99
C ARG A 176 -14.34 15.92 -27.26
N ARG A 177 -14.47 16.88 -28.18
CA ARG A 177 -15.17 16.67 -29.46
C ARG A 177 -14.46 15.61 -30.29
N TRP A 178 -13.13 15.67 -30.38
CA TRP A 178 -12.33 14.69 -31.10
C TRP A 178 -12.47 13.29 -30.48
N ALA A 179 -12.26 13.15 -29.16
CA ALA A 179 -12.35 11.88 -28.45
C ALA A 179 -13.73 11.23 -28.63
N THR A 180 -14.79 12.01 -28.48
CA THR A 180 -16.17 11.55 -28.71
C THR A 180 -16.40 11.12 -30.16
N THR A 181 -15.96 11.94 -31.13
CA THR A 181 -16.15 11.66 -32.57
C THR A 181 -15.39 10.40 -33.00
N LYS A 182 -14.21 10.18 -32.40
CA LYS A 182 -13.35 9.03 -32.67
C LYS A 182 -13.66 7.82 -31.79
N GLN A 183 -14.70 7.90 -30.95
CA GLN A 183 -15.10 6.80 -30.05
C GLN A 183 -13.94 6.34 -29.16
N LEU A 184 -13.18 7.30 -28.64
CA LEU A 184 -12.13 7.08 -27.66
C LEU A 184 -12.77 6.90 -26.27
N THR A 185 -12.55 5.75 -25.65
CA THR A 185 -13.08 5.40 -24.33
C THR A 185 -12.12 5.71 -23.20
N GLY A 186 -10.82 5.74 -23.50
CA GLY A 186 -9.80 6.02 -22.50
C GLY A 186 -8.41 6.23 -23.07
N VAL A 187 -7.54 6.78 -22.24
CA VAL A 187 -6.09 6.83 -22.42
C VAL A 187 -5.48 6.04 -21.26
N SER A 188 -4.50 5.20 -21.56
CA SER A 188 -3.73 4.48 -20.58
C SER A 188 -2.25 4.70 -20.81
N TYR A 189 -1.47 4.61 -19.74
CA TYR A 189 -0.01 4.75 -19.76
C TYR A 189 0.70 3.44 -19.44
N TYR A 190 -0.08 2.36 -19.37
CA TYR A 190 0.43 1.03 -19.12
C TYR A 190 0.88 0.39 -20.43
N HIS A 191 2.17 0.06 -20.52
CA HIS A 191 2.66 -0.88 -21.53
C HIS A 191 2.94 -2.24 -20.88
N PRO A 192 2.66 -3.36 -21.57
CA PRO A 192 2.95 -4.70 -21.07
C PRO A 192 4.41 -4.88 -20.61
N ASP A 193 5.33 -4.19 -21.28
CA ASP A 193 6.77 -4.29 -21.05
C ASP A 193 7.37 -3.10 -20.27
N GLN A 194 6.57 -2.10 -19.92
CA GLN A 194 7.08 -0.85 -19.34
C GLN A 194 6.05 -0.14 -18.47
N LYS A 195 6.40 0.12 -17.21
CA LYS A 195 5.70 1.06 -16.33
C LYS A 195 6.27 2.47 -16.52
N HIS A 196 5.43 3.50 -16.60
CA HIS A 196 5.91 4.87 -16.82
C HIS A 196 6.72 5.41 -15.64
N GLY A 197 6.40 5.03 -14.39
CA GLY A 197 7.21 5.38 -13.21
C GLY A 197 8.66 4.87 -13.31
N ASP A 198 8.83 3.60 -13.69
CA ASP A 198 10.15 2.99 -13.93
C ASP A 198 10.88 3.67 -15.10
N ALA A 199 10.14 3.97 -16.18
CA ALA A 199 10.66 4.66 -17.36
C ALA A 199 11.14 6.08 -17.05
N GLY A 200 10.35 6.84 -16.30
CA GLY A 200 10.64 8.21 -15.87
C GLY A 200 11.87 8.24 -14.97
N SER A 201 11.90 7.39 -13.95
CA SER A 201 13.04 7.26 -13.04
C SER A 201 14.33 6.88 -13.78
N LYS A 202 14.26 5.93 -14.72
CA LYS A 202 15.42 5.57 -15.58
C LYS A 202 15.87 6.77 -16.44
N SER A 203 14.94 7.45 -17.09
CA SER A 203 15.23 8.59 -17.96
C SER A 203 15.92 9.73 -17.21
N LEU A 204 15.48 10.04 -15.98
CA LEU A 204 16.07 11.09 -15.15
C LEU A 204 17.51 10.74 -14.74
N ARG A 205 17.78 9.48 -14.40
CA ARG A 205 19.15 9.00 -14.09
C ARG A 205 20.08 9.14 -15.29
N GLU A 206 19.60 8.77 -16.48
CA GLU A 206 20.40 8.82 -17.72
C GLU A 206 20.70 10.25 -18.17
N GLN A 207 19.81 11.20 -17.90
CA GLN A 207 19.98 12.62 -18.21
C GLN A 207 20.90 13.35 -17.23
N GLY A 208 21.25 12.73 -16.10
CA GLY A 208 22.09 13.36 -15.08
C GLY A 208 21.42 14.56 -14.42
N VAL A 209 20.08 14.61 -14.40
CA VAL A 209 19.33 15.63 -13.66
C VAL A 209 19.65 15.46 -12.18
N ASP A 210 19.86 16.58 -11.48
CA ASP A 210 20.03 16.59 -10.02
C ASP A 210 18.71 16.24 -9.31
N VAL A 211 18.44 14.94 -9.24
CA VAL A 211 17.31 14.30 -8.57
C VAL A 211 17.85 13.37 -7.50
N ASP A 212 17.44 13.58 -6.25
CA ASP A 212 17.89 12.75 -5.14
C ASP A 212 17.33 11.31 -5.24
N ALA A 213 18.03 10.36 -4.60
CA ALA A 213 17.67 8.95 -4.64
C ALA A 213 16.29 8.65 -4.04
N THR A 214 15.86 9.45 -3.05
CA THR A 214 14.55 9.30 -2.40
C THR A 214 13.44 9.68 -3.37
N MET A 215 13.61 10.76 -4.14
CA MET A 215 12.65 11.18 -5.16
C MET A 215 12.54 10.14 -6.28
N LEU A 216 13.65 9.57 -6.75
CA LEU A 216 13.61 8.49 -7.75
C LEU A 216 12.82 7.26 -7.26
N VAL A 217 12.96 6.91 -5.97
CA VAL A 217 12.14 5.86 -5.35
C VAL A 217 10.67 6.26 -5.33
N ALA A 218 10.34 7.51 -4.96
CA ALA A 218 8.95 7.97 -4.97
C ALA A 218 8.34 7.90 -6.39
N ILE A 219 9.09 8.27 -7.42
CA ILE A 219 8.67 8.17 -8.84
C ILE A 219 8.42 6.71 -9.23
N GLU A 220 9.24 5.76 -8.81
CA GLU A 220 9.02 4.33 -9.12
C GLU A 220 7.80 3.72 -8.38
N ARG A 221 7.40 4.33 -7.26
CA ARG A 221 6.49 3.73 -6.28
C ARG A 221 5.17 4.46 -6.13
N HIS A 222 4.95 5.58 -6.81
CA HIS A 222 3.74 6.40 -6.63
C HIS A 222 2.45 5.61 -6.91
N GLU A 223 2.46 4.68 -7.86
CA GLU A 223 1.29 3.84 -8.18
C GLU A 223 1.20 2.55 -7.32
N ASP A 224 2.08 2.33 -6.35
CA ASP A 224 2.09 1.06 -5.61
C ASP A 224 0.77 0.83 -4.84
N ALA A 225 0.03 1.89 -4.47
CA ALA A 225 -1.31 1.76 -3.87
C ALA A 225 -2.25 0.88 -4.70
N TYR A 226 -2.24 0.96 -6.04
CA TYR A 226 -3.09 0.13 -6.90
C TYR A 226 -2.84 -1.38 -6.75
N GLN A 227 -1.71 -1.78 -6.16
CA GLN A 227 -1.40 -3.18 -5.88
C GLN A 227 -2.04 -3.68 -4.57
N PHE A 228 -2.69 -2.81 -3.79
CA PHE A 228 -3.31 -3.10 -2.49
C PHE A 228 -4.83 -3.03 -2.56
N GLN A 229 -5.46 -4.01 -3.19
CA GLN A 229 -6.92 -4.18 -3.15
C GLN A 229 -7.46 -4.56 -1.76
N LYS A 230 -6.56 -4.95 -0.87
CA LYS A 230 -6.81 -5.32 0.53
C LYS A 230 -5.52 -5.11 1.33
N ILE A 231 -5.64 -5.18 2.65
CA ILE A 231 -4.49 -5.13 3.55
C ILE A 231 -3.62 -6.37 3.34
N ASP A 232 -2.35 -6.15 3.05
CA ASP A 232 -1.34 -7.16 2.73
C ASP A 232 0.05 -6.70 3.21
N ALA A 233 0.36 -6.96 4.48
CA ALA A 233 1.65 -6.60 5.09
C ALA A 233 2.84 -7.30 4.39
N GLU A 234 2.61 -8.50 3.84
CA GLU A 234 3.62 -9.23 3.08
C GLU A 234 3.97 -8.49 1.79
N ARG A 235 2.97 -8.05 1.02
CA ARG A 235 3.19 -7.25 -0.19
C ARG A 235 3.93 -5.97 0.13
N TYR A 236 3.57 -5.29 1.22
CA TYR A 236 4.27 -4.09 1.67
C TYR A 236 5.76 -4.36 1.92
N LEU A 237 6.11 -5.41 2.68
CA LEU A 237 7.52 -5.76 2.89
C LEU A 237 8.24 -6.10 1.58
N MET A 238 7.60 -6.84 0.67
CA MET A 238 8.21 -7.18 -0.63
C MET A 238 8.55 -5.93 -1.46
N LEU A 239 7.73 -4.89 -1.39
CA LEU A 239 7.93 -3.64 -2.12
C LEU A 239 8.91 -2.69 -1.43
N TYR A 240 8.86 -2.60 -0.10
CA TYR A 240 9.50 -1.52 0.66
C TYR A 240 10.67 -1.96 1.57
N ALA A 241 10.92 -3.26 1.78
CA ALA A 241 11.94 -3.72 2.74
C ALA A 241 13.36 -3.19 2.44
N GLN A 242 13.70 -3.01 1.15
CA GLN A 242 15.02 -2.52 0.72
C GLN A 242 15.12 -0.98 0.69
N ILE A 243 14.00 -0.28 0.90
CA ILE A 243 13.94 1.18 0.94
C ILE A 243 14.14 1.62 2.39
N ASN A 244 14.96 2.64 2.62
CA ASN A 244 15.14 3.22 3.95
C ASN A 244 13.86 3.94 4.42
N GLN A 245 13.75 4.29 5.71
CA GLN A 245 12.52 4.90 6.23
C GLN A 245 12.15 6.21 5.52
N GLU A 246 13.13 7.01 5.10
CA GLU A 246 12.88 8.26 4.40
C GLU A 246 12.23 8.02 3.03
N GLY A 247 12.76 7.08 2.25
CA GLY A 247 12.18 6.65 0.99
C GLY A 247 10.79 6.06 1.13
N ARG A 248 10.52 5.34 2.22
CA ARG A 248 9.18 4.82 2.52
C ARG A 248 8.19 5.94 2.84
N ASP A 249 8.57 6.86 3.72
CA ASP A 249 7.74 8.01 4.11
C ASP A 249 7.40 8.86 2.88
N TYR A 250 8.37 9.07 1.99
CA TYR A 250 8.19 9.84 0.76
C TYR A 250 7.36 9.08 -0.28
N ALA A 251 7.65 7.80 -0.55
CA ALA A 251 6.84 7.00 -1.47
C ALA A 251 5.38 6.89 -1.01
N LEU A 252 5.13 6.84 0.31
CA LEU A 252 3.78 6.88 0.87
C LEU A 252 3.10 8.23 0.60
N LEU A 253 3.78 9.36 0.83
CA LEU A 253 3.26 10.69 0.48
C LEU A 253 2.97 10.80 -1.02
N ALA A 254 3.91 10.38 -1.87
CA ALA A 254 3.79 10.39 -3.33
C ALA A 254 2.55 9.61 -3.78
N SER A 255 2.38 8.39 -3.26
CA SER A 255 1.22 7.56 -3.59
C SER A 255 -0.10 8.16 -3.10
N TYR A 256 -0.09 8.81 -1.92
CA TYR A 256 -1.27 9.52 -1.42
C TYR A 256 -1.68 10.68 -2.33
N VAL A 257 -0.77 11.61 -2.60
CA VAL A 257 -1.13 12.84 -3.33
C VAL A 257 -1.54 12.57 -4.77
N ASP A 258 -0.93 11.57 -5.41
CA ASP A 258 -1.29 11.07 -6.74
C ASP A 258 -2.69 10.44 -6.75
N THR A 259 -2.97 9.54 -5.81
CA THR A 259 -4.31 8.93 -5.67
C THR A 259 -5.38 9.97 -5.31
N ALA A 260 -5.05 10.91 -4.41
CA ALA A 260 -5.96 11.97 -3.98
C ALA A 260 -6.24 13.02 -5.07
N ALA A 261 -5.37 13.12 -6.08
CA ALA A 261 -5.53 13.98 -7.26
C ALA A 261 -6.21 13.27 -8.45
N SER A 262 -6.54 11.98 -8.31
CA SER A 262 -7.26 11.19 -9.31
C SER A 262 -8.74 11.12 -8.95
N LEU A 263 -9.58 11.85 -9.68
CA LEU A 263 -10.98 12.05 -9.28
C LEU A 263 -11.94 11.09 -10.00
N ARG A 264 -12.93 10.59 -9.26
CA ARG A 264 -14.09 9.87 -9.81
C ARG A 264 -15.14 10.84 -10.38
N PRO A 265 -16.17 10.34 -11.09
CA PRO A 265 -17.23 11.20 -11.64
C PRO A 265 -18.01 12.02 -10.60
N ASP A 266 -17.98 11.63 -9.31
CA ASP A 266 -18.58 12.37 -8.21
C ASP A 266 -17.69 13.52 -7.69
N GLY A 267 -16.51 13.70 -8.27
CA GLY A 267 -15.52 14.71 -7.89
C GLY A 267 -14.66 14.34 -6.68
N ASN A 268 -14.81 13.14 -6.12
CA ASN A 268 -14.02 12.68 -4.97
C ASN A 268 -12.95 11.67 -5.40
N PRO A 269 -11.79 11.62 -4.73
CA PRO A 269 -10.80 10.58 -4.97
C PRO A 269 -11.26 9.23 -4.41
N ASP A 270 -10.76 8.15 -5.00
CA ASP A 270 -10.91 6.79 -4.45
C ASP A 270 -9.66 6.39 -3.66
N LEU A 271 -9.71 6.58 -2.34
CA LEU A 271 -8.59 6.29 -1.45
C LEU A 271 -8.56 4.84 -0.96
N THR A 272 -9.45 3.95 -1.41
CA THR A 272 -9.59 2.58 -0.87
C THR A 272 -8.26 1.81 -0.94
N ASN A 273 -7.61 1.85 -2.10
CA ASN A 273 -6.33 1.19 -2.33
C ASN A 273 -5.19 1.81 -1.50
N PHE A 274 -5.18 3.15 -1.37
CA PHE A 274 -4.21 3.84 -0.53
C PHE A 274 -4.39 3.52 0.95
N GLN A 275 -5.63 3.48 1.44
CA GLN A 275 -5.95 3.10 2.83
C GLN A 275 -5.48 1.67 3.12
N ALA A 276 -5.67 0.75 2.17
CA ALA A 276 -5.15 -0.61 2.28
C ALA A 276 -3.61 -0.65 2.31
N LEU A 277 -2.92 0.14 1.48
CA LEU A 277 -1.45 0.31 1.55
C LEU A 277 -1.01 0.85 2.93
N ALA A 278 -1.64 1.91 3.42
CA ALA A 278 -1.34 2.53 4.71
C ALA A 278 -1.51 1.54 5.88
N ALA A 279 -2.63 0.81 5.92
CA ALA A 279 -2.87 -0.21 6.94
C ALA A 279 -1.89 -1.40 6.80
N SER A 280 -1.48 -1.76 5.58
CA SER A 280 -0.46 -2.80 5.34
C SER A 280 0.89 -2.39 5.90
N LYS A 281 1.29 -1.12 5.71
CA LYS A 281 2.47 -0.52 6.32
C LYS A 281 2.42 -0.62 7.84
N GLU A 282 1.34 -0.16 8.45
CA GLU A 282 1.21 -0.15 9.91
C GLU A 282 1.31 -1.55 10.51
N LYS A 283 0.67 -2.52 9.86
CA LYS A 283 0.73 -3.94 10.22
C LYS A 283 2.14 -4.51 10.10
N ALA A 284 2.84 -4.20 8.99
CA ALA A 284 4.23 -4.60 8.78
C ALA A 284 5.20 -3.96 9.79
N GLU A 285 4.93 -2.74 10.25
CA GLU A 285 5.74 -2.04 11.27
C GLU A 285 5.37 -2.45 12.70
N LEU A 286 4.15 -2.93 12.94
CA LEU A 286 3.67 -3.36 14.25
C LEU A 286 4.27 -4.69 14.69
N VAL A 287 4.32 -5.69 13.80
CA VAL A 287 4.81 -7.03 14.15
C VAL A 287 6.23 -7.02 14.71
N PRO A 288 7.21 -6.32 14.13
CA PRO A 288 8.54 -6.21 14.72
C PRO A 288 8.52 -5.60 16.13
N ARG A 289 7.76 -4.52 16.33
CA ARG A 289 7.62 -3.87 17.65
C ARG A 289 7.01 -4.79 18.69
N LEU A 290 6.02 -5.58 18.29
CA LEU A 290 5.37 -6.58 19.14
C LEU A 290 6.35 -7.68 19.56
N LEU A 291 7.13 -8.22 18.61
CA LEU A 291 8.12 -9.26 18.90
C LEU A 291 9.23 -8.75 19.83
N VAL A 292 9.71 -7.53 19.61
CA VAL A 292 10.69 -6.89 20.52
C VAL A 292 10.10 -6.69 21.91
N ALA A 293 8.84 -6.25 22.02
CA ALA A 293 8.16 -6.10 23.30
C ALA A 293 7.97 -7.44 24.06
N LEU A 294 7.91 -8.56 23.34
CA LEU A 294 7.90 -9.91 23.91
C LEU A 294 9.30 -10.46 24.25
N GLY A 295 10.33 -9.62 24.11
CA GLY A 295 11.71 -9.91 24.52
C GLY A 295 12.59 -10.50 23.42
N THR A 296 12.20 -10.38 22.16
CA THR A 296 13.05 -10.76 21.00
C THR A 296 14.08 -9.68 20.73
N ASP A 297 15.27 -10.06 20.29
CA ASP A 297 16.24 -9.10 19.80
C ASP A 297 15.78 -8.47 18.47
N SER A 298 15.99 -7.17 18.29
CA SER A 298 15.59 -6.48 17.06
C SER A 298 16.33 -7.01 15.84
N SER A 299 17.61 -7.38 15.97
CA SER A 299 18.40 -7.91 14.85
C SER A 299 17.93 -9.31 14.42
N GLU A 300 17.49 -10.15 15.37
CA GLU A 300 16.90 -11.46 15.06
C GLU A 300 15.58 -11.30 14.29
N THR A 301 14.77 -10.31 14.70
CA THR A 301 13.50 -10.00 14.04
C THR A 301 13.71 -9.46 12.62
N ASP A 302 14.63 -8.51 12.46
CA ASP A 302 14.97 -7.92 11.16
C ASP A 302 15.54 -8.98 10.20
N GLU A 303 16.41 -9.86 10.70
CA GLU A 303 16.98 -10.95 9.91
C GLU A 303 15.91 -11.94 9.45
N ALA A 304 14.98 -12.34 10.32
CA ALA A 304 13.89 -13.24 9.95
C ALA A 304 13.00 -12.64 8.85
N LEU A 305 12.65 -11.34 8.96
CA LEU A 305 11.87 -10.62 7.95
C LEU A 305 12.63 -10.50 6.63
N ARG A 306 13.94 -10.21 6.68
CA ARG A 306 14.79 -10.15 5.49
C ARG A 306 14.85 -11.49 4.77
N ILE A 307 15.07 -12.60 5.49
CA ILE A 307 15.08 -13.94 4.88
C ILE A 307 13.71 -14.30 4.33
N PHE A 308 12.62 -13.94 5.03
CA PHE A 308 11.26 -14.14 4.54
C PHE A 308 11.03 -13.44 3.19
N VAL A 309 11.34 -12.15 3.09
CA VAL A 309 11.20 -11.37 1.85
C VAL A 309 12.05 -11.99 0.74
N GLN A 310 13.31 -12.34 1.02
CA GLN A 310 14.19 -12.97 0.03
C GLN A 310 13.61 -14.30 -0.47
N ASN A 311 13.10 -15.15 0.43
CA ASN A 311 12.51 -16.42 0.06
C ASN A 311 11.24 -16.26 -0.80
N ARG A 312 10.46 -15.18 -0.60
CA ARG A 312 9.30 -14.84 -1.44
C ARG A 312 9.72 -14.41 -2.83
N VAL A 313 10.71 -13.53 -2.93
CA VAL A 313 11.28 -13.09 -4.21
C VAL A 313 11.84 -14.28 -4.99
N ASP A 314 12.57 -15.17 -4.32
CA ASP A 314 13.16 -16.39 -4.89
C ASP A 314 12.13 -17.51 -5.17
N ARG A 315 10.85 -17.30 -4.82
CA ARG A 315 9.76 -18.28 -4.97
C ARG A 315 10.08 -19.65 -4.34
N LYS A 316 10.73 -19.67 -3.17
CA LYS A 316 11.05 -20.92 -2.45
C LYS A 316 9.76 -21.61 -1.97
N ASN A 317 9.83 -22.93 -1.79
CA ASN A 317 8.68 -23.76 -1.41
C ASN A 317 8.09 -23.44 -0.02
N ASN A 318 8.89 -22.87 0.90
CA ASN A 318 8.41 -22.48 2.23
C ASN A 318 8.96 -21.11 2.63
N PRO A 319 8.42 -20.02 2.07
CA PRO A 319 8.98 -18.71 2.28
C PRO A 319 8.76 -18.20 3.72
N ARG A 320 7.71 -18.68 4.40
CA ARG A 320 7.30 -18.27 5.76
C ARG A 320 8.11 -18.92 6.88
N GLU A 321 8.90 -19.94 6.57
CA GLU A 321 9.68 -20.69 7.56
C GLU A 321 10.50 -19.82 8.54
N PRO A 322 11.20 -18.75 8.11
CA PRO A 322 11.96 -17.90 9.03
C PRO A 322 11.07 -17.26 10.11
N LEU A 323 9.89 -16.76 9.72
CA LEU A 323 8.94 -16.15 10.66
C LEU A 323 8.34 -17.20 11.59
N THR A 324 7.95 -18.37 11.07
CA THR A 324 7.44 -19.47 11.91
C THR A 324 8.47 -19.91 12.95
N ARG A 325 9.75 -20.00 12.60
CA ARG A 325 10.83 -20.33 13.55
C ARG A 325 10.99 -19.25 14.62
N LEU A 326 10.96 -17.98 14.20
CA LEU A 326 11.01 -16.84 15.12
C LEU A 326 9.86 -16.89 16.12
N PHE A 327 8.61 -17.05 15.64
CA PHE A 327 7.45 -17.10 16.53
C PHE A 327 7.53 -18.23 17.56
N LYS A 328 8.03 -19.40 17.16
CA LYS A 328 8.27 -20.52 18.08
C LYS A 328 9.33 -20.18 19.13
N SER A 329 10.43 -19.56 18.73
CA SER A 329 11.50 -19.11 19.63
C SER A 329 10.97 -18.12 20.67
N VAL A 330 10.14 -17.17 20.25
CA VAL A 330 9.54 -16.15 21.14
C VAL A 330 8.58 -16.78 22.15
N ALA A 331 7.78 -17.76 21.73
CA ALA A 331 6.83 -18.45 22.59
C ALA A 331 7.49 -19.45 23.55
N ASP A 332 8.69 -19.95 23.25
CA ASP A 332 9.28 -21.10 23.94
C ASP A 332 9.37 -20.88 25.47
N GLY A 333 8.73 -21.79 26.21
CA GLY A 333 8.64 -21.74 27.68
C GLY A 333 7.85 -20.55 28.27
N LYS A 334 7.24 -19.68 27.45
CA LYS A 334 6.52 -18.47 27.89
C LYS A 334 5.04 -18.46 27.51
N LEU A 335 4.72 -18.99 26.33
CA LEU A 335 3.40 -18.95 25.72
C LEU A 335 3.07 -20.31 25.09
N ASP A 336 1.78 -20.60 24.93
CA ASP A 336 1.30 -21.68 24.08
C ASP A 336 1.76 -21.40 22.64
N THR A 337 2.76 -22.16 22.20
CA THR A 337 3.45 -21.93 20.92
C THR A 337 2.52 -22.08 19.72
N SER A 338 1.54 -23.00 19.80
CA SER A 338 0.58 -23.25 18.74
C SER A 338 -0.40 -22.08 18.59
N LYS A 339 -0.94 -21.60 19.72
CA LYS A 339 -1.84 -20.44 19.74
C LYS A 339 -1.11 -19.16 19.35
N PHE A 340 0.08 -18.93 19.89
CA PHE A 340 0.89 -17.76 19.55
C PHE A 340 1.26 -17.72 18.07
N SER A 341 1.72 -18.84 17.50
CA SER A 341 2.06 -18.90 16.08
C SER A 341 0.84 -18.60 15.21
N LYS A 342 -0.34 -19.17 15.53
CA LYS A 342 -1.58 -18.88 14.80
C LYS A 342 -2.02 -17.42 14.95
N PHE A 343 -1.91 -16.86 16.15
CA PHE A 343 -2.21 -15.46 16.41
C PHE A 343 -1.33 -14.54 15.56
N MET A 344 -0.01 -14.79 15.54
CA MET A 344 0.93 -14.01 14.73
C MET A 344 0.71 -14.19 13.23
N GLU A 345 0.37 -15.40 12.77
CA GLU A 345 0.04 -15.65 11.37
C GLU A 345 -1.24 -14.92 10.94
N SER A 346 -2.30 -14.95 11.75
CA SER A 346 -3.53 -14.18 11.52
C SER A 346 -3.22 -12.68 11.52
N LEU A 347 -2.51 -12.20 12.55
CA LEU A 347 -2.08 -10.80 12.68
C LEU A 347 -1.16 -10.35 11.55
N PHE A 348 -0.49 -11.21 10.80
CA PHE A 348 0.41 -10.77 9.73
C PHE A 348 -0.19 -10.97 8.33
N PHE A 349 -0.88 -12.08 8.08
CA PHE A 349 -1.29 -12.51 6.74
C PHE A 349 -2.77 -12.32 6.42
N GLU A 350 -3.63 -12.05 7.41
CA GLU A 350 -5.04 -11.77 7.14
C GLU A 350 -5.25 -10.31 6.68
N SER A 351 -6.40 -10.00 6.12
CA SER A 351 -6.70 -8.68 5.54
C SER A 351 -7.29 -7.68 6.54
N ASP A 352 -7.36 -8.03 7.82
CA ASP A 352 -7.96 -7.16 8.82
C ASP A 352 -7.01 -6.04 9.22
N ALA A 353 -7.57 -4.84 9.35
CA ALA A 353 -6.88 -3.67 9.87
C ALA A 353 -6.55 -3.88 11.34
N VAL A 354 -5.41 -3.35 11.76
CA VAL A 354 -5.06 -3.31 13.18
C VAL A 354 -5.37 -1.91 13.70
N GLY A 355 -6.20 -1.81 14.75
CA GLY A 355 -6.57 -0.51 15.32
C GLY A 355 -5.37 0.29 15.83
N THR A 356 -5.51 1.61 15.96
CA THR A 356 -4.43 2.55 16.33
C THR A 356 -3.90 2.38 17.76
N GLU A 357 -4.63 1.70 18.66
CA GLU A 357 -4.23 1.44 20.06
C GLU A 357 -3.51 0.08 20.25
N ALA A 358 -2.98 -0.49 19.17
CA ALA A 358 -2.69 -1.92 19.07
C ALA A 358 -1.72 -2.50 20.09
N LEU A 359 -0.61 -1.84 20.41
CA LEU A 359 0.52 -2.59 20.97
C LEU A 359 0.23 -3.17 22.36
N GLN A 360 -0.27 -2.36 23.30
CA GLN A 360 -0.57 -2.83 24.67
C GLN A 360 -1.79 -3.74 24.71
N GLU A 361 -2.79 -3.47 23.88
CA GLU A 361 -3.96 -4.34 23.75
C GLU A 361 -3.58 -5.71 23.19
N LEU A 362 -2.75 -5.75 22.13
CA LEU A 362 -2.25 -7.00 21.55
C LEU A 362 -1.38 -7.77 22.53
N LEU A 363 -0.48 -7.10 23.26
CA LEU A 363 0.31 -7.74 24.31
C LEU A 363 -0.61 -8.38 25.38
N SER A 364 -1.66 -7.67 25.79
CA SER A 364 -2.65 -8.18 26.75
C SER A 364 -3.43 -9.37 26.18
N ARG A 365 -3.85 -9.29 24.91
CA ARG A 365 -4.52 -10.39 24.22
C ARG A 365 -3.62 -11.62 24.07
N ILE A 366 -2.36 -11.44 23.70
CA ILE A 366 -1.39 -12.54 23.63
C ILE A 366 -1.20 -13.16 25.02
N ALA A 367 -1.02 -12.35 26.05
CA ALA A 367 -0.88 -12.84 27.42
C ALA A 367 -2.09 -13.66 27.88
N ASN A 368 -3.31 -13.31 27.45
CA ASN A 368 -4.54 -14.01 27.82
C ASN A 368 -4.82 -15.23 26.92
N GLU A 369 -4.81 -15.05 25.61
CA GLU A 369 -5.20 -16.07 24.62
C GLU A 369 -4.11 -17.13 24.43
N CYS A 370 -2.84 -16.72 24.54
CA CYS A 370 -1.67 -17.58 24.36
C CYS A 370 -1.01 -17.97 25.68
N ALA A 371 -1.66 -17.74 26.83
CA ALA A 371 -1.18 -18.23 28.11
C ALA A 371 -0.92 -19.74 28.04
N LEU A 372 0.21 -20.17 28.59
CA LEU A 372 0.41 -21.58 28.92
C LEU A 372 -0.70 -22.00 29.88
N ALA A 373 -1.33 -23.14 29.61
CA ALA A 373 -2.33 -23.68 30.52
C ALA A 373 -1.66 -23.95 31.88
N SER A 374 -2.09 -23.24 32.92
CA SER A 374 -1.75 -23.59 34.29
C SER A 374 -2.69 -24.70 34.74
N TYR A 375 -2.11 -25.79 35.25
CA TYR A 375 -2.88 -26.87 35.86
C TYR A 375 -2.62 -26.92 37.36
N ASP A 376 -3.68 -27.12 38.12
CA ASP A 376 -3.59 -27.54 39.51
C ASP A 376 -2.95 -28.94 39.54
N ARG A 377 -1.68 -28.99 39.92
CA ARG A 377 -0.87 -30.22 39.94
C ARG A 377 -1.50 -31.32 40.78
N GLU A 378 -2.18 -30.97 41.88
CA GLU A 378 -2.80 -31.95 42.77
C GLU A 378 -4.06 -32.54 42.13
N LYS A 379 -4.92 -31.71 41.53
CA LYS A 379 -6.09 -32.19 40.77
C LYS A 379 -5.68 -33.02 39.56
N LEU A 380 -4.67 -32.56 38.82
CA LEU A 380 -4.13 -33.26 37.67
C LEU A 380 -3.57 -34.63 38.07
N ALA A 381 -2.73 -34.68 39.11
CA ALA A 381 -2.16 -35.94 39.59
C ALA A 381 -3.24 -36.92 40.05
N LYS A 382 -4.24 -36.46 40.82
CA LYS A 382 -5.36 -37.30 41.24
C LYS A 382 -6.16 -37.84 40.06
N GLY A 383 -6.47 -36.98 39.07
CA GLY A 383 -7.19 -37.38 37.88
C GLY A 383 -6.40 -38.38 37.02
N VAL A 384 -5.11 -38.12 36.78
CA VAL A 384 -4.24 -39.01 36.00
C VAL A 384 -4.09 -40.36 36.70
N VAL A 385 -3.90 -40.40 38.02
CA VAL A 385 -3.85 -41.66 38.79
C VAL A 385 -5.16 -42.45 38.66
N ALA A 386 -6.31 -41.78 38.74
CA ALA A 386 -7.62 -42.43 38.53
C ALA A 386 -7.82 -42.95 37.10
N LEU A 387 -7.19 -42.31 36.11
CA LEU A 387 -7.24 -42.74 34.70
C LEU A 387 -6.49 -44.05 34.46
N VAL A 388 -5.39 -44.25 35.20
CA VAL A 388 -4.40 -45.28 34.88
C VAL A 388 -4.57 -46.62 35.60
N ASP A 389 -5.60 -46.77 36.45
CA ASP A 389 -5.88 -48.05 37.10
C ASP A 389 -5.93 -49.18 36.03
N ASP A 390 -5.10 -50.20 36.23
CA ASP A 390 -4.79 -51.35 35.36
C ASP A 390 -4.07 -51.11 34.01
N THR A 391 -3.72 -49.86 33.63
CA THR A 391 -3.14 -49.55 32.29
C THR A 391 -1.73 -48.96 32.32
N PHE A 392 -1.28 -48.34 33.43
CA PHE A 392 0.06 -47.78 33.57
C PHE A 392 0.71 -48.07 34.92
N SER A 393 2.03 -47.93 34.98
CA SER A 393 2.74 -47.84 36.25
C SER A 393 2.55 -46.46 36.90
N GLN A 394 2.80 -46.36 38.21
CA GLN A 394 2.85 -45.08 38.92
C GLN A 394 3.88 -44.12 38.31
N ASP A 395 4.99 -44.64 37.80
CA ASP A 395 6.03 -43.84 37.14
C ASP A 395 5.54 -43.23 35.83
N ASP A 396 4.78 -43.98 35.03
CA ASP A 396 4.15 -43.47 33.82
C ASP A 396 3.12 -42.37 34.15
N ALA A 397 2.36 -42.51 35.24
CA ALA A 397 1.42 -41.49 35.70
C ALA A 397 2.14 -40.20 36.13
N ASN A 398 3.22 -40.32 36.91
CA ASN A 398 4.05 -39.18 37.30
C ASN A 398 4.66 -38.51 36.07
N ASN A 399 5.21 -39.28 35.13
CA ASN A 399 5.77 -38.77 33.87
C ASN A 399 4.71 -38.09 33.00
N LEU A 400 3.48 -38.60 32.99
CA LEU A 400 2.38 -37.97 32.26
C LEU A 400 1.96 -36.66 32.92
N VAL A 401 1.91 -36.59 34.24
CA VAL A 401 1.66 -35.33 34.97
C VAL A 401 2.76 -34.31 34.67
N GLU A 402 4.03 -34.70 34.77
CA GLU A 402 5.14 -33.79 34.43
C GLU A 402 5.08 -33.35 32.97
N LEU A 403 4.78 -34.27 32.05
CA LEU A 403 4.67 -33.95 30.63
C LEU A 403 3.51 -33.00 30.37
N VAL A 404 2.35 -33.17 30.99
CA VAL A 404 1.24 -32.22 30.88
C VAL A 404 1.61 -30.85 31.44
N MET A 405 2.35 -30.81 32.55
CA MET A 405 2.75 -29.55 33.19
C MET A 405 3.82 -28.79 32.39
N THR A 406 4.52 -29.46 31.47
CA THR A 406 5.67 -28.90 30.72
C THR A 406 5.40 -28.77 29.22
N ASP A 407 4.77 -29.77 28.60
CA ASP A 407 4.44 -29.84 27.18
C ASP A 407 3.16 -30.71 26.96
N PRO A 408 1.96 -30.12 27.15
CA PRO A 408 0.69 -30.82 26.96
C PRO A 408 0.53 -31.44 25.55
N ASP A 409 1.12 -30.82 24.53
CA ASP A 409 0.99 -31.27 23.14
C ASP A 409 1.80 -32.55 22.86
N ALA A 410 2.91 -32.74 23.58
CA ALA A 410 3.71 -33.97 23.50
C ALA A 410 3.01 -35.20 24.11
N VAL A 411 1.93 -35.03 24.88
CA VAL A 411 1.19 -36.14 25.50
C VAL A 411 0.68 -37.12 24.45
N GLY A 412 0.08 -36.62 23.37
CA GLY A 412 -0.45 -37.49 22.30
C GLY A 412 0.65 -38.32 21.63
N LYS A 413 1.83 -37.73 21.44
CA LYS A 413 2.98 -38.41 20.82
C LYS A 413 3.62 -39.43 21.75
N THR A 414 3.76 -39.10 23.03
CA THR A 414 4.47 -39.91 24.03
C THR A 414 3.59 -41.02 24.60
N PHE A 415 2.35 -40.67 24.92
CA PHE A 415 1.41 -41.55 25.63
C PHE A 415 0.21 -41.99 24.80
N GLY A 416 -0.04 -41.42 23.61
CA GLY A 416 -1.25 -41.68 22.84
C GLY A 416 -1.52 -43.16 22.53
N ARG A 417 -0.48 -43.96 22.26
CA ARG A 417 -0.64 -45.42 22.07
C ARG A 417 -1.05 -46.15 23.34
N LYS A 418 -0.46 -45.79 24.49
CA LYS A 418 -0.78 -46.40 25.79
C LYS A 418 -2.17 -45.95 26.29
N LEU A 419 -2.51 -44.68 26.08
CA LEU A 419 -3.79 -44.10 26.49
C LEU A 419 -4.95 -44.59 25.61
N GLY A 420 -4.75 -44.74 24.30
CA GLY A 420 -5.76 -45.29 23.39
C GLY A 420 -7.13 -44.60 23.55
N ARG A 421 -8.17 -45.38 23.92
CA ARG A 421 -9.53 -44.87 24.14
C ARG A 421 -9.65 -43.94 25.37
N LYS A 422 -8.71 -44.02 26.31
CA LYS A 422 -8.67 -43.19 27.52
C LYS A 422 -8.17 -41.76 27.25
N MET A 423 -7.72 -41.43 26.03
CA MET A 423 -7.35 -40.04 25.69
C MET A 423 -8.49 -39.05 25.94
N ARG A 424 -9.74 -39.45 25.71
CA ARG A 424 -10.90 -38.60 25.96
C ARG A 424 -11.07 -38.27 27.44
N GLN A 425 -10.91 -39.28 28.30
CA GLN A 425 -10.97 -39.12 29.75
C GLN A 425 -9.80 -38.28 30.28
N LEU A 426 -8.60 -38.43 29.68
CA LEU A 426 -7.49 -37.53 29.99
C LEU A 426 -7.84 -36.07 29.65
N GLN A 427 -8.46 -35.81 28.50
CA GLN A 427 -8.90 -34.46 28.14
C GLN A 427 -9.89 -33.89 29.16
N GLU A 428 -10.84 -34.70 29.66
CA GLU A 428 -11.77 -34.30 30.72
C GLU A 428 -11.04 -33.96 32.03
N ILE A 429 -10.03 -34.75 32.40
CA ILE A 429 -9.18 -34.48 33.58
C ILE A 429 -8.40 -33.18 33.40
N LEU A 430 -7.82 -32.96 32.21
CA LEU A 430 -7.07 -31.75 31.89
C LEU A 430 -7.95 -30.51 32.01
N GLU A 431 -9.17 -30.54 31.47
CA GLU A 431 -10.13 -29.43 31.62
C GLU A 431 -10.52 -29.20 33.07
N ALA A 432 -10.74 -30.25 33.86
CA ALA A 432 -11.08 -30.13 35.28
C ALA A 432 -9.91 -29.63 36.14
N ALA A 433 -8.67 -29.80 35.68
CA ALA A 433 -7.46 -29.41 36.38
C ALA A 433 -6.91 -28.03 35.96
N LYS A 434 -7.44 -27.38 34.91
CA LYS A 434 -7.05 -26.01 34.56
C LYS A 434 -7.34 -25.05 35.72
N ALA A 435 -6.34 -24.25 36.08
CA ALA A 435 -6.38 -23.28 37.18
C ALA A 435 -6.87 -21.91 36.72
#